data_AF-A0A661PLF5-F1
#
_entry.id   AF-A0A661PLF5-F1
#
_cell.length_a   1.000
_cell.length_b   1.000
_cell.length_c   1.000
_cell.angle_alpha   90.00
_cell.angle_beta   90.00
_cell.angle_gamma   90.00
#
_symmetry.space_group_name_H-M   'P 1'
#
loop_
_entity.id
_entity.type
_entity.pdbx_description
1 polymer ?
#
loop_
_entity_poly.entity_id
_entity_poly.type
_entity_poly.pdbx_seq_one_letter_code
_entity_poly.pdbx_strand_id
1 'polypeptide(L)'
;MKISEATKAKSVDPASQEILQLAADQDIETVWNRLEKQQPQCGFGELGLCCRICMMGPCRIDPFGEGAQKGACGATADTIVARHLIRMIAGGAAAHSDHGRRPALLLKEIAEGHNQEYRITDPEKLKAIAARLGLSPEDCDIKELALAVADIALNDFGKQDEETLAFVKAYAPKKRLERWQKIADNLSSMSEKTIGILPRGIDREIVDIMHRTHFGVDHGPLSLIAQGVRAAIGDGWGGSLIATEIQDVIFGTPKIREANANLGVIDKEQVNIVIHGHEPVLSEKIVEIATSDKMAQLAQKQGAKGVNIVGMCCSGNEILMRHGVPIAGNELQQELAIITGAVELICVDVQCIFPALAELSQCFHTHFVATSDQAAFPGSTHIQFEENKANLCAEKIVTMAIENFSNRKPEKIYIPAVTNRALVGFSVEAILEALGGTPEPLLDAIKSGAIKGVVGIVGCNNPKV
;
A
#
# COMPACT_ATOMS: atom_id res chain seq x y z
N MET A 1 25.54 18.81 -13.89
CA MET A 1 25.96 18.51 -12.49
C MET A 1 26.92 17.33 -12.51
N LYS A 2 27.96 17.30 -11.66
CA LYS A 2 28.86 16.14 -11.55
C LYS A 2 28.37 15.24 -10.41
N ILE A 3 27.95 14.01 -10.72
CA ILE A 3 27.43 13.06 -9.74
C ILE A 3 28.60 12.30 -9.08
N SER A 4 28.69 12.35 -7.75
CA SER A 4 29.72 11.65 -6.98
C SER A 4 29.54 10.13 -7.00
N GLU A 5 30.61 9.37 -6.76
CA GLU A 5 30.51 7.90 -6.63
C GLU A 5 29.65 7.48 -5.44
N ALA A 6 29.73 8.23 -4.32
CA ALA A 6 28.88 8.01 -3.17
C ALA A 6 27.39 8.18 -3.51
N THR A 7 27.04 9.15 -4.36
CA THR A 7 25.66 9.32 -4.85
C THR A 7 25.24 8.20 -5.80
N LYS A 8 26.11 7.76 -6.70
CA LYS A 8 25.84 6.63 -7.62
C LYS A 8 25.59 5.32 -6.87
N ALA A 9 26.22 5.13 -5.71
CA ALA A 9 26.03 3.95 -4.88
C ALA A 9 24.64 3.92 -4.19
N LYS A 10 23.94 5.05 -4.07
CA LYS A 10 22.65 5.15 -3.38
C LYS A 10 21.44 4.77 -4.25
N SER A 11 21.56 4.86 -5.57
CA SER A 11 20.48 4.53 -6.51
C SER A 11 21.03 4.24 -7.90
N VAL A 12 20.41 3.30 -8.61
CA VAL A 12 20.69 3.03 -10.03
C VAL A 12 19.94 3.99 -10.97
N ASP A 13 18.93 4.70 -10.46
CA ASP A 13 18.11 5.62 -11.25
C ASP A 13 18.82 6.97 -11.44
N PRO A 14 19.08 7.41 -12.70
CA PRO A 14 19.76 8.67 -12.96
C PRO A 14 19.05 9.91 -12.41
N ALA A 15 17.70 9.95 -12.43
CA ALA A 15 16.96 11.10 -11.91
C ALA A 15 17.16 11.25 -10.39
N SER A 16 17.08 10.15 -9.67
CA SER A 16 17.36 10.08 -8.24
C SER A 16 18.80 10.49 -7.93
N GLN A 17 19.78 10.05 -8.73
CA GLN A 17 21.19 10.45 -8.55
C GLN A 17 21.39 11.96 -8.70
N GLU A 18 20.73 12.60 -9.68
CA GLU A 18 20.82 14.05 -9.84
C GLU A 18 20.25 14.80 -8.63
N ILE A 19 19.07 14.41 -8.14
CA ILE A 19 18.46 15.06 -6.98
C ILE A 19 19.21 14.76 -5.69
N LEU A 20 19.76 13.56 -5.52
CA LEU A 20 20.61 13.23 -4.38
C LEU A 20 21.89 14.06 -4.38
N GLN A 21 22.47 14.32 -5.55
CA GLN A 21 23.64 15.19 -5.65
C GLN A 21 23.26 16.64 -5.32
N LEU A 22 22.10 17.12 -5.80
CA LEU A 22 21.58 18.44 -5.42
C LEU A 22 21.36 18.57 -3.91
N ALA A 23 20.77 17.55 -3.28
CA ALA A 23 20.55 17.51 -1.84
C ALA A 23 21.87 17.59 -1.08
N ALA A 24 22.89 16.83 -1.51
CA ALA A 24 24.23 16.87 -0.91
C ALA A 24 24.89 18.25 -1.08
N ASP A 25 24.79 18.86 -2.26
CA ASP A 25 25.37 20.18 -2.54
C ASP A 25 24.70 21.31 -1.72
N GLN A 26 23.45 21.10 -1.28
CA GLN A 26 22.67 22.04 -0.47
C GLN A 26 22.54 21.67 1.01
N ASP A 27 23.26 20.62 1.45
CA ASP A 27 23.19 20.09 2.83
C ASP A 27 21.75 19.73 3.28
N ILE A 28 20.93 19.22 2.35
CA ILE A 28 19.59 18.71 2.63
C ILE A 28 19.71 17.24 3.03
N GLU A 29 19.28 16.93 4.25
CA GLU A 29 19.26 15.56 4.76
C GLU A 29 18.19 14.70 4.04
N THR A 30 18.58 13.50 3.64
CA THR A 30 17.67 12.47 3.07
C THR A 30 17.69 11.19 3.90
N VAL A 31 16.81 10.23 3.58
CA VAL A 31 16.75 8.91 4.21
C VAL A 31 18.10 8.18 4.25
N TRP A 32 18.95 8.35 3.23
CA TRP A 32 20.29 7.75 3.22
C TRP A 32 21.22 8.38 4.26
N ASN A 33 21.17 9.70 4.44
CA ASN A 33 21.96 10.38 5.46
C ASN A 33 21.50 9.95 6.87
N ARG A 34 20.19 9.81 7.07
CA ARG A 34 19.63 9.31 8.33
C ARG A 34 20.04 7.87 8.60
N LEU A 35 20.06 7.00 7.58
CA LEU A 35 20.54 5.62 7.72
C LEU A 35 22.03 5.58 8.08
N GLU A 36 22.87 6.40 7.44
CA GLU A 36 24.30 6.48 7.73
C GLU A 36 24.55 6.87 9.20
N LYS A 37 23.81 7.85 9.72
CA LYS A 37 23.85 8.25 11.14
C LYS A 37 23.40 7.14 12.10
N GLN A 38 22.63 6.17 11.64
CA GLN A 38 22.20 5.01 12.43
C GLN A 38 23.23 3.87 12.45
N GLN A 39 24.34 3.98 11.69
CA GLN A 39 25.37 2.93 11.64
C GLN A 39 26.45 3.09 12.73
N PRO A 40 26.95 1.97 13.29
CA PRO A 40 26.44 0.60 13.13
C PRO A 40 25.10 0.43 13.88
N GLN A 41 24.12 -0.19 13.21
CA GLN A 41 22.83 -0.51 13.85
C GLN A 41 23.00 -1.58 14.94
N CYS A 42 22.02 -1.67 15.85
CA CYS A 42 22.05 -2.61 16.98
C CYS A 42 21.95 -4.08 16.50
N GLY A 43 23.03 -4.86 16.66
CA GLY A 43 23.07 -6.27 16.24
C GLY A 43 22.01 -7.17 16.89
N PHE A 44 21.64 -6.94 18.17
CA PHE A 44 20.54 -7.68 18.79
C PHE A 44 19.18 -7.39 18.13
N GLY A 45 18.99 -6.15 17.64
CA GLY A 45 17.79 -5.77 16.91
C GLY A 45 17.75 -6.42 15.54
N GLU A 46 18.87 -6.39 14.80
CA GLU A 46 18.97 -7.00 13.47
C GLU A 46 18.78 -8.52 13.49
N LEU A 47 19.28 -9.20 14.53
CA LEU A 47 19.08 -10.64 14.73
C LEU A 47 17.72 -10.99 15.36
N GLY A 48 16.93 -9.99 15.78
CA GLY A 48 15.62 -10.20 16.42
C GLY A 48 15.69 -10.71 17.86
N LEU A 49 16.84 -10.59 18.53
CA LEU A 49 17.15 -11.18 19.85
C LEU A 49 16.91 -10.22 21.04
N CYS A 50 16.27 -9.06 20.82
CA CYS A 50 15.95 -8.08 21.86
C CYS A 50 14.44 -7.97 22.11
N CYS A 51 13.93 -8.54 23.20
CA CYS A 51 12.51 -8.52 23.56
C CYS A 51 12.12 -7.31 24.42
N ARG A 52 11.02 -6.62 24.05
CA ARG A 52 10.47 -5.44 24.74
C ARG A 52 8.97 -5.55 25.06
N ILE A 53 8.44 -6.77 25.14
CA ILE A 53 7.00 -7.02 25.28
C ILE A 53 6.46 -6.67 26.69
N CYS A 54 7.31 -6.64 27.72
CA CYS A 54 6.90 -6.35 29.09
C CYS A 54 7.95 -5.53 29.86
N MET A 55 7.56 -4.97 31.00
CA MET A 55 8.38 -4.07 31.82
C MET A 55 9.49 -4.75 32.63
N MET A 56 9.56 -6.09 32.65
CA MET A 56 10.74 -6.79 33.18
C MET A 56 11.95 -6.70 32.24
N GLY A 57 11.70 -6.39 30.96
CA GLY A 57 12.74 -6.14 29.96
C GLY A 57 13.27 -4.70 29.99
N PRO A 58 14.03 -4.29 28.95
CA PRO A 58 14.36 -5.05 27.74
C PRO A 58 15.25 -6.27 28.04
N CYS A 59 14.95 -7.41 27.44
CA CYS A 59 15.77 -8.62 27.53
C CYS A 59 16.55 -8.82 26.23
N ARG A 60 17.85 -9.13 26.30
CA ARG A 60 18.69 -9.46 25.14
C ARG A 60 19.18 -10.90 25.27
N ILE A 61 19.09 -11.67 24.19
CA ILE A 61 19.66 -13.01 24.10
C ILE A 61 21.00 -12.92 23.40
N ASP A 62 22.05 -13.39 24.07
CA ASP A 62 23.39 -13.44 23.50
C ASP A 62 23.50 -14.54 22.45
N PRO A 63 23.81 -14.23 21.17
CA PRO A 63 23.85 -15.21 20.10
C PRO A 63 25.05 -16.17 20.19
N PHE A 64 26.08 -15.85 20.98
CA PHE A 64 27.32 -16.62 21.08
C PHE A 64 27.32 -17.64 22.23
N GLY A 65 26.32 -17.60 23.10
CA GLY A 65 26.23 -18.51 24.24
C GLY A 65 27.02 -18.06 25.47
N GLU A 66 27.71 -16.92 25.40
CA GLU A 66 28.56 -16.40 26.48
C GLU A 66 27.76 -15.57 27.50
N GLY A 67 26.62 -15.01 27.06
CA GLY A 67 25.75 -14.17 27.86
C GLY A 67 24.38 -14.80 28.16
N ALA A 68 23.39 -13.94 28.45
CA ALA A 68 22.04 -14.37 28.79
C ALA A 68 21.39 -15.19 27.67
N GLN A 69 20.99 -16.42 27.99
CA GLN A 69 20.34 -17.36 27.05
C GLN A 69 18.82 -17.35 27.13
N LYS A 70 18.26 -16.63 28.10
CA LYS A 70 16.82 -16.49 28.32
C LYS A 70 16.50 -15.06 28.76
N GLY A 71 15.31 -14.58 28.41
CA GLY A 71 14.75 -13.38 29.01
C GLY A 71 14.34 -13.63 30.46
N ALA A 72 13.98 -12.56 31.18
CA ALA A 72 13.56 -12.64 32.59
C ALA A 72 12.39 -13.62 32.82
N CYS A 73 11.48 -13.76 31.85
CA CYS A 73 10.37 -14.71 31.90
C CYS A 73 10.72 -16.13 31.43
N GLY A 74 11.99 -16.41 31.13
CA GLY A 74 12.45 -17.70 30.63
C GLY A 74 12.36 -17.91 29.11
N ALA A 75 11.82 -16.95 28.34
CA ALA A 75 11.72 -17.05 26.89
C ALA A 75 13.11 -17.14 26.22
N THR A 76 13.27 -18.08 25.29
CA THR A 76 14.51 -18.32 24.52
C THR A 76 14.57 -17.46 23.26
N ALA A 77 15.69 -17.51 22.54
CA ALA A 77 15.85 -16.90 21.22
C ALA A 77 14.71 -17.26 20.26
N ASP A 78 14.39 -18.55 20.12
CA ASP A 78 13.38 -19.04 19.18
C ASP A 78 12.00 -18.41 19.44
N THR A 79 11.58 -18.37 20.70
CA THR A 79 10.32 -17.74 21.09
C THR A 79 10.32 -16.24 20.78
N ILE A 80 11.41 -15.54 21.10
CA ILE A 80 11.52 -14.10 20.94
C ILE A 80 11.49 -13.73 19.45
N VAL A 81 12.29 -14.41 18.63
CA VAL A 81 12.35 -14.20 17.17
C VAL A 81 11.00 -14.51 16.53
N ALA A 82 10.37 -15.65 16.87
CA ALA A 82 9.06 -16.00 16.34
C ALA A 82 7.99 -14.96 16.70
N ARG A 83 7.97 -14.47 17.96
CA ARG A 83 7.02 -13.43 18.37
C ARG A 83 7.22 -12.12 17.62
N HIS A 84 8.47 -11.69 17.43
CA HIS A 84 8.75 -10.48 16.67
C HIS A 84 8.31 -10.60 15.23
N LEU A 85 8.66 -11.71 14.56
CA LEU A 85 8.29 -11.94 13.19
C LEU A 85 6.77 -11.90 13.00
N ILE A 86 6.00 -12.59 13.86
CA ILE A 86 4.55 -12.58 13.69
C ILE A 86 3.91 -11.25 14.07
N ARG A 87 4.49 -10.45 14.98
CA ARG A 87 4.04 -9.06 15.18
C ARG A 87 4.29 -8.17 13.96
N MET A 88 5.38 -8.40 13.22
CA MET A 88 5.61 -7.72 11.94
C MET A 88 4.55 -8.13 10.90
N ILE A 89 4.25 -9.43 10.82
CA ILE A 89 3.15 -9.94 9.97
C ILE A 89 1.81 -9.31 10.37
N ALA A 90 1.49 -9.25 11.67
CA ALA A 90 0.27 -8.61 12.15
C ALA A 90 0.19 -7.12 11.82
N GLY A 91 1.32 -6.40 11.89
CA GLY A 91 1.39 -5.00 11.47
C GLY A 91 1.07 -4.82 9.99
N GLY A 92 1.65 -5.65 9.11
CA GLY A 92 1.35 -5.62 7.68
C GLY A 92 -0.09 -6.02 7.37
N ALA A 93 -0.55 -7.14 7.95
CA ALA A 93 -1.92 -7.62 7.77
C ALA A 93 -2.97 -6.62 8.27
N ALA A 94 -2.69 -5.89 9.37
CA ALA A 94 -3.58 -4.85 9.87
C ALA A 94 -3.69 -3.66 8.91
N ALA A 95 -2.57 -3.24 8.32
CA ALA A 95 -2.54 -2.16 7.33
C ALA A 95 -3.39 -2.49 6.10
N HIS A 96 -3.25 -3.70 5.56
CA HIS A 96 -4.06 -4.15 4.43
C HIS A 96 -5.51 -4.49 4.81
N SER A 97 -5.76 -4.99 6.03
CA SER A 97 -7.11 -5.24 6.55
C SER A 97 -7.91 -3.94 6.52
N ASP A 98 -7.38 -2.88 7.12
CA ASP A 98 -8.14 -1.64 7.23
C ASP A 98 -8.28 -0.92 5.89
N HIS A 99 -7.24 -1.00 5.05
CA HIS A 99 -7.33 -0.57 3.65
C HIS A 99 -8.43 -1.31 2.87
N GLY A 100 -8.63 -2.61 3.09
CA GLY A 100 -9.71 -3.39 2.46
C GLY A 100 -11.09 -3.19 3.08
N ARG A 101 -11.17 -2.81 4.36
CA ARG A 101 -12.44 -2.53 5.04
C ARG A 101 -13.12 -1.29 4.47
N ARG A 102 -12.35 -0.23 4.21
CA ARG A 102 -12.88 1.05 3.70
C ARG A 102 -13.64 0.93 2.37
N PRO A 103 -13.13 0.30 1.30
CA PRO A 103 -13.88 0.11 0.07
C PRO A 103 -15.09 -0.81 0.27
N ALA A 104 -15.03 -1.80 1.18
CA ALA A 104 -16.20 -2.62 1.50
C ALA A 104 -17.33 -1.81 2.17
N LEU A 105 -16.98 -0.91 3.12
CA LEU A 105 -17.92 0.04 3.71
C LEU A 105 -18.48 1.00 2.65
N LEU A 106 -17.61 1.55 1.79
CA LEU A 106 -18.03 2.44 0.72
C LEU A 106 -18.99 1.76 -0.28
N LEU A 107 -18.73 0.51 -0.66
CA LEU A 107 -19.64 -0.26 -1.52
C LEU A 107 -21.02 -0.40 -0.87
N LYS A 108 -21.06 -0.68 0.44
CA LYS A 108 -22.30 -0.74 1.21
C LYS A 108 -23.04 0.60 1.21
N GLU A 109 -22.35 1.70 1.47
CA GLU A 109 -22.96 3.04 1.45
C GLU A 109 -23.51 3.42 0.06
N ILE A 110 -22.81 3.07 -1.02
CA ILE A 110 -23.29 3.26 -2.40
C ILE A 110 -24.55 2.44 -2.65
N ALA A 111 -24.56 1.17 -2.21
CA ALA A 111 -25.69 0.26 -2.38
C ALA A 111 -26.94 0.75 -1.63
N GLU A 112 -26.77 1.22 -0.39
CA GLU A 112 -27.85 1.78 0.44
C GLU A 112 -28.30 3.18 -0.04
N GLY A 113 -27.52 3.85 -0.90
CA GLY A 113 -27.79 5.20 -1.37
C GLY A 113 -27.40 6.31 -0.37
N HIS A 114 -26.60 5.97 0.64
CA HIS A 114 -26.06 6.90 1.63
C HIS A 114 -24.85 7.69 1.10
N ASN A 115 -24.17 7.18 0.08
CA ASN A 115 -23.09 7.88 -0.63
C ASN A 115 -23.51 8.24 -2.07
N GLN A 116 -23.39 9.52 -2.42
CA GLN A 116 -23.71 10.05 -3.76
C GLN A 116 -22.46 10.53 -4.52
N GLU A 117 -21.30 10.53 -3.87
CA GLU A 117 -20.04 10.98 -4.43
C GLU A 117 -19.41 9.90 -5.32
N TYR A 118 -19.69 8.63 -5.01
CA TYR A 118 -19.19 7.45 -5.70
C TYR A 118 -20.32 6.60 -6.30
N ARG A 119 -19.96 5.74 -7.26
CA ARG A 119 -20.89 4.84 -7.95
C ARG A 119 -20.19 3.53 -8.29
N ILE A 120 -20.97 2.50 -8.60
CA ILE A 120 -20.47 1.27 -9.20
C ILE A 120 -20.13 1.56 -10.67
N THR A 121 -18.85 1.47 -11.03
CA THR A 121 -18.37 1.70 -12.40
C THR A 121 -18.22 0.41 -13.20
N ASP A 122 -17.99 -0.72 -12.53
CA ASP A 122 -17.84 -2.03 -13.16
C ASP A 122 -18.87 -3.05 -12.62
N PRO A 123 -20.11 -3.03 -13.14
CA PRO A 123 -21.16 -3.96 -12.72
C PRO A 123 -20.87 -5.41 -13.13
N GLU A 124 -20.07 -5.65 -14.17
CA GLU A 124 -19.73 -7.01 -14.61
C GLU A 124 -18.71 -7.65 -13.65
N LYS A 125 -17.73 -6.88 -13.17
CA LYS A 125 -16.84 -7.29 -12.09
C LYS A 125 -17.64 -7.64 -10.83
N LEU A 126 -18.61 -6.80 -10.45
CA LEU A 126 -19.47 -7.07 -9.29
C LEU A 126 -20.23 -8.39 -9.42
N LYS A 127 -20.84 -8.65 -10.59
CA LYS A 127 -21.51 -9.92 -10.88
C LYS A 127 -20.55 -11.12 -10.81
N ALA A 128 -19.34 -10.96 -11.32
CA ALA A 128 -18.32 -12.02 -11.28
C ALA A 128 -17.89 -12.34 -9.83
N ILE A 129 -17.71 -11.33 -8.98
CA ILE A 129 -17.44 -11.50 -7.54
C ILE A 129 -18.62 -12.23 -6.88
N ALA A 130 -19.84 -11.75 -7.10
CA ALA A 130 -21.05 -12.32 -6.52
C ALA A 130 -21.23 -13.80 -6.89
N ALA A 131 -21.02 -14.16 -8.16
CA ALA A 131 -21.07 -15.55 -8.61
C ALA A 131 -20.03 -16.43 -7.91
N ARG A 132 -18.79 -15.93 -7.71
CA ARG A 132 -17.74 -16.65 -6.96
C ARG A 132 -18.10 -16.87 -5.50
N LEU A 133 -18.82 -15.90 -4.90
CA LEU A 133 -19.33 -15.99 -3.54
C LEU A 133 -20.59 -16.86 -3.42
N GLY A 134 -21.08 -17.44 -4.52
CA GLY A 134 -22.23 -18.35 -4.55
C GLY A 134 -23.58 -17.63 -4.57
N LEU A 135 -23.61 -16.35 -4.91
CA LEU A 135 -24.85 -15.60 -5.17
C LEU A 135 -25.32 -15.87 -6.61
N SER A 136 -26.61 -15.71 -6.88
CA SER A 136 -27.19 -15.75 -8.23
C SER A 136 -27.32 -14.32 -8.76
N PRO A 137 -26.36 -13.83 -9.57
CA PRO A 137 -26.39 -12.46 -10.07
C PRO A 137 -27.41 -12.23 -11.19
N GLU A 138 -27.96 -13.30 -11.78
CA GLU A 138 -28.93 -13.20 -12.86
C GLU A 138 -30.22 -12.53 -12.37
N ASP A 139 -30.67 -11.49 -13.08
CA ASP A 139 -31.89 -10.71 -12.80
C ASP A 139 -31.95 -10.01 -11.43
N CYS A 140 -30.82 -9.89 -10.70
CA CYS A 140 -30.73 -9.14 -9.45
C CYS A 140 -30.47 -7.64 -9.71
N ASP A 141 -31.07 -6.76 -8.90
CA ASP A 141 -30.74 -5.34 -8.91
C ASP A 141 -29.27 -5.14 -8.49
N ILE A 142 -28.57 -4.23 -9.18
CA ILE A 142 -27.14 -4.00 -8.96
C ILE A 142 -26.85 -3.53 -7.53
N LYS A 143 -27.76 -2.75 -6.91
CA LYS A 143 -27.56 -2.28 -5.54
C LYS A 143 -27.81 -3.41 -4.54
N GLU A 144 -28.83 -4.23 -4.76
CA GLU A 144 -29.07 -5.43 -3.94
C GLU A 144 -27.86 -6.37 -3.97
N LEU A 145 -27.29 -6.60 -5.17
CA LEU A 145 -26.10 -7.42 -5.35
C LEU A 145 -24.87 -6.81 -4.67
N ALA A 146 -24.68 -5.49 -4.80
CA ALA A 146 -23.58 -4.77 -4.15
C ALA A 146 -23.68 -4.84 -2.62
N LEU A 147 -24.89 -4.70 -2.07
CA LEU A 147 -25.12 -4.83 -0.62
C LEU A 147 -24.78 -6.23 -0.13
N ALA A 148 -25.22 -7.28 -0.86
CA ALA A 148 -24.91 -8.66 -0.50
C ALA A 148 -23.41 -8.97 -0.54
N VAL A 149 -22.70 -8.50 -1.56
CA VAL A 149 -21.23 -8.64 -1.66
C VAL A 149 -20.53 -7.88 -0.53
N ALA A 150 -20.96 -6.65 -0.25
CA ALA A 150 -20.39 -5.83 0.82
C ALA A 150 -20.60 -6.47 2.20
N ASP A 151 -21.78 -7.01 2.49
CA ASP A 151 -22.08 -7.67 3.77
C ASP A 151 -21.23 -8.94 3.96
N ILE A 152 -21.01 -9.74 2.90
CA ILE A 152 -20.11 -10.90 2.95
C ILE A 152 -18.68 -10.46 3.22
N ALA A 153 -18.19 -9.44 2.52
CA ALA A 153 -16.84 -8.89 2.70
C ALA A 153 -16.64 -8.37 4.13
N LEU A 154 -17.59 -7.56 4.64
CA LEU A 154 -17.55 -7.00 5.99
C LEU A 154 -17.60 -8.10 7.07
N ASN A 155 -18.36 -9.17 6.84
CA ASN A 155 -18.41 -10.31 7.76
C ASN A 155 -17.05 -11.03 7.84
N ASP A 156 -16.29 -11.15 6.75
CA ASP A 156 -14.95 -11.76 6.75
C ASP A 156 -13.94 -11.01 7.64
N PHE A 157 -14.14 -9.72 7.92
CA PHE A 157 -13.29 -8.98 8.85
C PHE A 157 -13.53 -9.38 10.32
N GLY A 158 -14.78 -9.58 10.71
CA GLY A 158 -15.20 -9.61 12.12
C GLY A 158 -15.96 -10.86 12.57
N LYS A 159 -16.18 -11.86 11.71
CA LYS A 159 -16.97 -13.05 12.10
C LYS A 159 -16.33 -13.84 13.24
N GLN A 160 -17.19 -14.43 14.06
CA GLN A 160 -16.82 -15.07 15.33
C GLN A 160 -16.82 -16.61 15.28
N ASP A 161 -17.32 -17.20 14.20
CA ASP A 161 -17.25 -18.64 13.99
C ASP A 161 -15.83 -19.11 13.60
N GLU A 162 -15.65 -20.43 13.49
CA GLU A 162 -14.38 -21.05 13.08
C GLU A 162 -14.32 -21.33 11.57
N GLU A 163 -15.31 -20.90 10.78
CA GLU A 163 -15.32 -21.16 9.35
C GLU A 163 -14.18 -20.44 8.65
N THR A 164 -13.69 -20.97 7.53
CA THR A 164 -12.75 -20.20 6.70
C THR A 164 -13.45 -19.00 6.05
N LEU A 165 -12.72 -17.90 5.87
CA LEU A 165 -13.19 -16.69 5.15
C LEU A 165 -13.91 -17.03 3.83
N ALA A 166 -15.00 -16.34 3.53
CA ALA A 166 -15.78 -16.51 2.31
C ALA A 166 -14.93 -16.22 1.06
N PHE A 167 -14.17 -15.13 1.05
CA PHE A 167 -13.29 -14.76 -0.07
C PHE A 167 -12.19 -15.80 -0.31
N VAL A 168 -11.63 -16.38 0.76
CA VAL A 168 -10.66 -17.49 0.65
C VAL A 168 -11.31 -18.71 -0.02
N LYS A 169 -12.51 -19.10 0.42
CA LYS A 169 -13.24 -20.24 -0.16
C LYS A 169 -13.61 -20.00 -1.64
N ALA A 170 -13.94 -18.75 -1.99
CA ALA A 170 -14.39 -18.37 -3.32
C ALA A 170 -13.25 -18.25 -4.37
N TYR A 171 -12.06 -17.78 -3.96
CA TYR A 171 -10.96 -17.51 -4.89
C TYR A 171 -9.86 -18.56 -4.88
N ALA A 172 -9.61 -19.23 -3.75
CA ALA A 172 -8.53 -20.20 -3.68
C ALA A 172 -8.87 -21.47 -4.49
N PRO A 173 -7.94 -21.98 -5.31
CA PRO A 173 -8.17 -23.24 -6.02
C PRO A 173 -8.49 -24.38 -5.04
N LYS A 174 -9.41 -25.27 -5.40
CA LYS A 174 -9.81 -26.42 -4.54
C LYS A 174 -8.62 -27.21 -3.98
N LYS A 175 -7.63 -27.53 -4.83
CA LYS A 175 -6.39 -28.23 -4.41
C LYS A 175 -5.58 -27.45 -3.37
N ARG A 176 -5.65 -26.12 -3.38
CA ARG A 176 -4.98 -25.26 -2.40
C ARG A 176 -5.70 -25.32 -1.06
N LEU A 177 -7.02 -25.24 -1.04
CA LEU A 177 -7.83 -25.39 0.16
C LEU A 177 -7.63 -26.76 0.81
N GLU A 178 -7.70 -27.84 0.04
CA GLU A 178 -7.41 -29.21 0.51
C GLU A 178 -6.01 -29.33 1.09
N ARG A 179 -5.01 -28.69 0.46
CA ARG A 179 -3.63 -28.69 0.96
C ARG A 179 -3.51 -27.92 2.28
N TRP A 180 -4.16 -26.76 2.41
CA TRP A 180 -4.14 -26.00 3.66
C TRP A 180 -4.84 -26.74 4.79
N GLN A 181 -5.97 -27.39 4.50
CA GLN A 181 -6.66 -28.26 5.46
C GLN A 181 -5.74 -29.40 5.90
N LYS A 182 -5.12 -30.12 4.96
CA LYS A 182 -4.17 -31.21 5.30
C LYS A 182 -3.00 -30.72 6.15
N ILE A 183 -2.47 -29.53 5.87
CA ILE A 183 -1.40 -28.94 6.70
C ILE A 183 -1.92 -28.64 8.11
N ALA A 184 -3.13 -28.09 8.25
CA ALA A 184 -3.75 -27.85 9.55
C ALA A 184 -3.97 -29.15 10.34
N ASP A 185 -4.49 -30.20 9.69
CA ASP A 185 -4.70 -31.51 10.30
C ASP A 185 -3.37 -32.13 10.76
N ASN A 186 -2.33 -32.04 9.92
CA ASN A 186 -1.00 -32.52 10.26
C ASN A 186 -0.42 -31.78 11.47
N LEU A 187 -0.48 -30.44 11.46
CA LEU A 187 0.03 -29.63 12.58
C LEU A 187 -0.71 -29.93 13.89
N SER A 188 -2.03 -30.15 13.81
CA SER A 188 -2.84 -30.53 14.97
C SER A 188 -2.58 -31.97 15.44
N SER A 189 -2.18 -32.90 14.57
CA SER A 189 -1.82 -34.26 14.99
C SER A 189 -0.42 -34.38 15.62
N MET A 190 0.47 -33.43 15.33
CA MET A 190 1.83 -33.38 15.88
C MET A 190 1.92 -32.72 17.26
N SER A 191 0.81 -32.25 17.82
CA SER A 191 0.76 -31.40 19.00
C SER A 191 -0.54 -31.63 19.76
N GLU A 192 -0.51 -31.59 21.10
CA GLU A 192 -1.74 -31.63 21.91
C GLU A 192 -2.59 -30.35 21.77
N LYS A 193 -2.01 -29.30 21.17
CA LYS A 193 -2.67 -28.04 20.83
C LYS A 193 -3.21 -28.08 19.40
N THR A 194 -4.45 -27.62 19.22
CA THR A 194 -5.04 -27.35 17.90
C THR A 194 -4.29 -26.22 17.20
N ILE A 195 -3.67 -26.54 16.06
CA ILE A 195 -2.91 -25.59 15.24
C ILE A 195 -3.47 -25.66 13.82
N GLY A 196 -3.91 -24.52 13.28
CA GLY A 196 -4.40 -24.44 11.92
C GLY A 196 -3.88 -23.20 11.21
N ILE A 197 -4.00 -23.21 9.88
CA ILE A 197 -3.52 -22.13 9.00
C ILE A 197 -4.63 -21.51 8.13
N LEU A 198 -5.84 -22.08 8.14
CA LEU A 198 -6.99 -21.46 7.48
C LEU A 198 -7.48 -20.28 8.34
N PRO A 199 -7.64 -19.08 7.75
CA PRO A 199 -8.05 -17.87 8.48
C PRO A 199 -9.55 -17.84 8.72
N ARG A 200 -9.96 -17.31 9.89
CA ARG A 200 -11.36 -17.33 10.35
C ARG A 200 -12.01 -15.96 10.38
N GLY A 201 -11.22 -14.92 10.61
CA GLY A 201 -11.64 -13.52 10.57
C GLY A 201 -10.40 -12.65 10.42
N ILE A 202 -10.39 -11.69 9.50
CA ILE A 202 -9.17 -10.93 9.16
C ILE A 202 -8.63 -10.21 10.41
N ASP A 203 -9.49 -9.48 11.13
CA ASP A 203 -9.10 -8.78 12.36
C ASP A 203 -8.82 -9.74 13.50
N ARG A 204 -9.58 -10.85 13.56
CA ARG A 204 -9.43 -11.88 14.57
C ARG A 204 -8.02 -12.47 14.57
N GLU A 205 -7.43 -12.73 13.40
CA GLU A 205 -6.09 -13.32 13.35
C GLU A 205 -4.99 -12.35 13.80
N ILE A 206 -5.18 -11.05 13.57
CA ILE A 206 -4.30 -9.98 14.07
C ILE A 206 -4.40 -9.90 15.60
N VAL A 207 -5.61 -9.87 16.14
CA VAL A 207 -5.84 -9.86 17.60
C VAL A 207 -5.26 -11.11 18.26
N ASP A 208 -5.43 -12.29 17.65
CA ASP A 208 -4.88 -13.56 18.16
C ASP A 208 -3.34 -13.52 18.18
N ILE A 209 -2.68 -12.94 17.17
CA ILE A 209 -1.22 -12.71 17.20
C ILE A 209 -0.84 -11.81 18.38
N MET A 210 -1.53 -10.68 18.56
CA MET A 210 -1.22 -9.74 19.64
C MET A 210 -1.40 -10.39 21.02
N HIS A 211 -2.41 -11.24 21.18
CA HIS A 211 -2.62 -12.05 22.38
C HIS A 211 -1.51 -13.09 22.58
N ARG A 212 -1.21 -13.92 21.59
CA ARG A 212 -0.19 -14.99 21.67
C ARG A 212 1.21 -14.48 21.97
N THR A 213 1.52 -13.29 21.45
CA THR A 213 2.82 -12.66 21.64
C THR A 213 2.94 -11.93 22.97
N HIS A 214 1.86 -11.77 23.74
CA HIS A 214 1.96 -11.30 25.11
C HIS A 214 2.83 -12.27 25.95
N PHE A 215 3.55 -11.74 26.94
CA PHE A 215 4.38 -12.57 27.79
C PHE A 215 3.52 -13.59 28.56
N GLY A 216 3.97 -14.83 28.64
CA GLY A 216 3.24 -15.90 29.34
C GLY A 216 2.16 -16.63 28.54
N VAL A 217 1.97 -16.31 27.24
CA VAL A 217 0.92 -16.95 26.41
C VAL A 217 1.51 -18.07 25.54
N ASP A 218 1.95 -17.75 24.32
CA ASP A 218 2.49 -18.76 23.40
C ASP A 218 4.01 -18.66 23.33
N HIS A 219 4.69 -19.72 23.75
CA HIS A 219 6.16 -19.83 23.70
C HIS A 219 6.63 -20.85 22.66
N GLY A 220 5.72 -21.55 21.98
CA GLY A 220 6.06 -22.55 20.96
C GLY A 220 6.31 -21.91 19.58
N PRO A 221 7.53 -21.94 19.03
CA PRO A 221 7.83 -21.29 17.76
C PRO A 221 6.97 -21.80 16.60
N LEU A 222 6.73 -23.11 16.51
CA LEU A 222 5.87 -23.67 15.46
C LEU A 222 4.44 -23.13 15.53
N SER A 223 3.87 -23.04 16.74
CA SER A 223 2.52 -22.50 16.96
C SER A 223 2.44 -21.02 16.61
N LEU A 224 3.45 -20.24 17.00
CA LEU A 224 3.56 -18.82 16.64
C LEU A 224 3.62 -18.64 15.12
N ILE A 225 4.56 -19.32 14.44
CA ILE A 225 4.73 -19.21 12.98
C ILE A 225 3.49 -19.66 12.24
N ALA A 226 2.82 -20.74 12.67
CA ALA A 226 1.56 -21.18 12.06
C ALA A 226 0.46 -20.12 12.15
N GLN A 227 0.33 -19.42 13.28
CA GLN A 227 -0.59 -18.29 13.40
C GLN A 227 -0.18 -17.11 12.51
N GLY A 228 1.12 -16.82 12.38
CA GLY A 228 1.63 -15.84 11.43
C GLY A 228 1.23 -16.16 9.98
N VAL A 229 1.39 -17.42 9.56
CA VAL A 229 0.95 -17.90 8.24
C VAL A 229 -0.57 -17.76 8.09
N ARG A 230 -1.34 -18.10 9.12
CA ARG A 230 -2.80 -17.92 9.11
C ARG A 230 -3.20 -16.46 8.84
N ALA A 231 -2.60 -15.52 9.59
CA ALA A 231 -2.87 -14.09 9.42
C ALA A 231 -2.46 -13.60 8.02
N ALA A 232 -1.30 -14.05 7.51
CA ALA A 232 -0.85 -13.68 6.16
C ALA A 232 -1.78 -14.23 5.05
N ILE A 233 -2.38 -15.40 5.23
CA ILE A 233 -3.42 -15.90 4.31
C ILE A 233 -4.68 -15.05 4.41
N GLY A 234 -5.10 -14.67 5.62
CA GLY A 234 -6.23 -13.76 5.84
C GLY A 234 -6.03 -12.37 5.27
N ASP A 235 -4.79 -11.88 5.21
CA ASP A 235 -4.43 -10.68 4.46
C ASP A 235 -4.55 -10.91 2.95
N GLY A 236 -3.69 -11.77 2.38
CA GLY A 236 -3.57 -11.88 0.92
C GLY A 236 -4.81 -12.40 0.20
N TRP A 237 -5.54 -13.34 0.82
CA TRP A 237 -6.79 -13.91 0.27
C TRP A 237 -8.05 -13.35 0.94
N GLY A 238 -7.89 -12.38 1.84
CA GLY A 238 -8.99 -11.66 2.50
C GLY A 238 -8.80 -10.16 2.29
N GLY A 239 -8.22 -9.45 3.26
CA GLY A 239 -8.15 -7.98 3.26
C GLY A 239 -7.65 -7.36 1.93
N SER A 240 -6.49 -7.79 1.43
CA SER A 240 -5.90 -7.31 0.17
C SER A 240 -6.73 -7.68 -1.06
N LEU A 241 -7.28 -8.90 -1.11
CA LEU A 241 -8.13 -9.37 -2.21
C LEU A 241 -9.45 -8.60 -2.24
N ILE A 242 -10.08 -8.40 -1.08
CA ILE A 242 -11.32 -7.62 -0.91
C ILE A 242 -11.08 -6.17 -1.36
N ALA A 243 -9.97 -5.56 -0.94
CA ALA A 243 -9.59 -4.22 -1.37
C ALA A 243 -9.57 -4.14 -2.91
N THR A 244 -8.79 -5.01 -3.54
CA THR A 244 -8.58 -5.01 -4.99
C THR A 244 -9.90 -5.21 -5.76
N GLU A 245 -10.64 -6.26 -5.42
CA GLU A 245 -11.87 -6.63 -6.13
C GLU A 245 -12.97 -5.56 -5.99
N ILE A 246 -13.14 -4.99 -4.79
CA ILE A 246 -14.16 -3.95 -4.55
C ILE A 246 -13.74 -2.60 -5.14
N GLN A 247 -12.46 -2.24 -5.06
CA GLN A 247 -11.96 -1.02 -5.71
C GLN A 247 -12.14 -1.08 -7.22
N ASP A 248 -11.95 -2.23 -7.86
CA ASP A 248 -12.22 -2.40 -9.29
C ASP A 248 -13.71 -2.22 -9.62
N VAL A 249 -14.62 -2.65 -8.72
CA VAL A 249 -16.07 -2.39 -8.87
C VAL A 249 -16.39 -0.89 -8.82
N ILE A 250 -15.77 -0.15 -7.89
CA ILE A 250 -16.10 1.27 -7.61
C ILE A 250 -15.35 2.23 -8.56
N PHE A 251 -14.12 1.92 -8.93
CA PHE A 251 -13.23 2.82 -9.69
C PHE A 251 -12.93 2.30 -11.10
N GLY A 252 -13.25 1.04 -11.38
CA GLY A 252 -13.10 0.40 -12.68
C GLY A 252 -11.90 -0.53 -12.73
N THR A 253 -12.10 -1.71 -13.32
CA THR A 253 -11.03 -2.69 -13.54
C THR A 253 -9.93 -2.09 -14.44
N PRO A 254 -8.64 -2.11 -14.02
CA PRO A 254 -7.54 -1.59 -14.82
C PRO A 254 -7.45 -2.22 -16.21
N LYS A 255 -7.07 -1.40 -17.20
CA LYS A 255 -6.88 -1.80 -18.60
C LYS A 255 -5.52 -1.35 -19.11
N ILE A 256 -4.94 -2.13 -20.02
CA ILE A 256 -3.62 -1.88 -20.60
C ILE A 256 -3.58 -0.47 -21.20
N ARG A 257 -2.61 0.34 -20.76
CA ARG A 257 -2.41 1.71 -21.22
C ARG A 257 -0.95 2.14 -21.12
N GLU A 258 -0.64 3.22 -21.80
CA GLU A 258 0.64 3.90 -21.68
C GLU A 258 0.61 4.90 -20.53
N ALA A 259 1.73 5.01 -19.83
CA ALA A 259 1.97 6.05 -18.84
C ALA A 259 3.46 6.43 -18.81
N ASN A 260 3.77 7.54 -18.15
CA ASN A 260 5.15 7.98 -17.93
C ASN A 260 5.53 7.80 -16.46
N ALA A 261 6.81 7.56 -16.22
CA ALA A 261 7.39 7.38 -14.91
C ALA A 261 8.66 8.21 -14.73
N ASN A 262 9.06 8.36 -13.46
CA ASN A 262 10.26 9.03 -12.96
C ASN A 262 10.09 10.54 -12.70
N LEU A 263 11.02 11.16 -11.97
CA LEU A 263 10.89 12.53 -11.46
C LEU A 263 10.73 13.59 -12.56
N GLY A 264 11.15 13.29 -13.79
CA GLY A 264 10.97 14.19 -14.93
C GLY A 264 9.52 14.36 -15.40
N VAL A 265 8.56 13.63 -14.82
CA VAL A 265 7.11 13.85 -15.07
C VAL A 265 6.56 15.07 -14.32
N ILE A 266 7.35 15.65 -13.41
CA ILE A 266 7.04 16.95 -12.77
C ILE A 266 7.25 18.06 -13.82
N ASP A 267 6.34 19.03 -13.86
CA ASP A 267 6.30 20.04 -14.92
C ASP A 267 6.57 21.45 -14.38
N LYS A 268 7.54 22.15 -14.98
CA LYS A 268 7.93 23.50 -14.56
C LYS A 268 6.84 24.56 -14.77
N GLU A 269 5.96 24.36 -15.74
CA GLU A 269 4.95 25.33 -16.16
C GLU A 269 3.54 24.98 -15.65
N GLN A 270 3.36 23.84 -14.99
CA GLN A 270 2.09 23.42 -14.40
C GLN A 270 2.15 23.35 -12.88
N VAL A 271 0.97 23.41 -12.24
CA VAL A 271 0.82 23.16 -10.80
C VAL A 271 1.01 21.67 -10.54
N ASN A 272 2.04 21.28 -9.78
CA ASN A 272 2.32 19.88 -9.49
C ASN A 272 1.71 19.46 -8.16
N ILE A 273 0.84 18.46 -8.21
CA ILE A 273 0.23 17.81 -7.04
C ILE A 273 0.70 16.37 -7.00
N VAL A 274 1.42 16.00 -5.93
CA VAL A 274 1.85 14.62 -5.68
C VAL A 274 0.77 13.92 -4.85
N ILE A 275 0.26 12.80 -5.35
CA ILE A 275 -0.61 11.90 -4.61
C ILE A 275 0.24 10.75 -4.07
N HIS A 276 0.30 10.63 -2.75
CA HIS A 276 1.15 9.66 -2.08
C HIS A 276 0.42 8.96 -0.94
N GLY A 277 0.62 7.65 -0.78
CA GLY A 277 -0.13 6.85 0.18
C GLY A 277 -0.55 5.52 -0.43
N HIS A 278 -1.70 5.01 0.00
CA HIS A 278 -2.27 3.71 -0.40
C HIS A 278 -3.75 3.74 -0.79
N GLU A 279 -4.55 4.71 -0.35
CA GLU A 279 -6.00 4.67 -0.53
C GLU A 279 -6.49 5.41 -1.78
N PRO A 280 -7.11 4.70 -2.76
CA PRO A 280 -7.54 5.32 -4.00
C PRO A 280 -8.75 6.24 -3.85
N VAL A 281 -9.51 6.11 -2.75
CA VAL A 281 -10.83 6.75 -2.57
C VAL A 281 -10.73 8.28 -2.76
N LEU A 282 -9.77 8.93 -2.10
CA LEU A 282 -9.53 10.36 -2.28
C LEU A 282 -8.79 10.66 -3.59
N SER A 283 -7.79 9.85 -3.97
CA SER A 283 -6.98 10.15 -5.15
C SER A 283 -7.78 10.15 -6.45
N GLU A 284 -8.77 9.26 -6.56
CA GLU A 284 -9.72 9.20 -7.68
C GLU A 284 -10.46 10.53 -7.85
N LYS A 285 -10.91 11.12 -6.73
CA LYS A 285 -11.57 12.43 -6.73
C LYS A 285 -10.63 13.58 -7.02
N ILE A 286 -9.39 13.53 -6.55
CA ILE A 286 -8.41 14.56 -6.90
C ILE A 286 -8.12 14.55 -8.41
N VAL A 287 -8.00 13.38 -9.05
CA VAL A 287 -7.83 13.27 -10.50
C VAL A 287 -9.05 13.83 -11.24
N GLU A 288 -10.26 13.44 -10.85
CA GLU A 288 -11.52 13.94 -11.42
C GLU A 288 -11.61 15.48 -11.33
N ILE A 289 -11.36 16.05 -10.15
CA ILE A 289 -11.50 17.49 -9.92
C ILE A 289 -10.38 18.29 -10.58
N ALA A 290 -9.13 17.82 -10.54
CA ALA A 290 -7.98 18.51 -11.13
C ALA A 290 -8.05 18.60 -12.65
N THR A 291 -8.73 17.65 -13.31
CA THR A 291 -8.94 17.64 -14.76
C THR A 291 -10.17 18.45 -15.21
N SER A 292 -10.91 19.06 -14.28
CA SER A 292 -12.08 19.88 -14.60
C SER A 292 -11.72 21.23 -15.23
N ASP A 293 -12.58 21.73 -16.12
CA ASP A 293 -12.43 23.06 -16.74
C ASP A 293 -12.30 24.19 -15.71
N LYS A 294 -12.98 24.04 -14.57
CA LYS A 294 -12.92 24.99 -13.46
C LYS A 294 -11.51 25.11 -12.90
N MET A 295 -10.86 23.97 -12.64
CA MET A 295 -9.50 23.94 -12.09
C MET A 295 -8.46 24.35 -13.13
N ALA A 296 -8.66 23.98 -14.41
CA ALA A 296 -7.82 24.45 -15.50
C ALA A 296 -7.84 25.99 -15.63
N GLN A 297 -9.03 26.62 -15.57
CA GLN A 297 -9.16 28.08 -15.60
C GLN A 297 -8.54 28.75 -14.37
N LEU A 298 -8.66 28.14 -13.19
CA LEU A 298 -8.04 28.66 -11.97
C LEU A 298 -6.51 28.61 -12.05
N ALA A 299 -5.94 27.51 -12.55
CA ALA A 299 -4.51 27.35 -12.77
C ALA A 299 -3.97 28.41 -13.75
N GLN A 300 -4.68 28.65 -14.85
CA GLN A 300 -4.33 29.70 -15.82
C GLN A 300 -4.35 31.10 -15.21
N LYS A 301 -5.31 31.40 -14.34
CA LYS A 301 -5.37 32.70 -13.62
C LYS A 301 -4.18 32.89 -12.68
N GLN A 302 -3.63 31.82 -12.13
CA GLN A 302 -2.41 31.83 -11.31
C GLN A 302 -1.11 31.76 -12.13
N GLY A 303 -1.21 31.78 -13.47
CA GLY A 303 -0.05 31.78 -14.37
C GLY A 303 0.52 30.40 -14.70
N ALA A 304 -0.14 29.31 -14.30
CA ALA A 304 0.24 27.96 -14.70
C ALA A 304 -0.46 27.56 -16.03
N LYS A 305 0.17 26.68 -16.81
CA LYS A 305 -0.42 26.12 -18.04
C LYS A 305 -1.53 25.10 -17.77
N GLY A 306 -1.57 24.56 -16.56
CA GLY A 306 -2.53 23.53 -16.13
C GLY A 306 -2.19 22.97 -14.76
N VAL A 307 -2.86 21.87 -14.40
CA VAL A 307 -2.60 21.09 -13.19
C VAL A 307 -2.03 19.74 -13.61
N ASN A 308 -0.86 19.41 -13.09
CA ASN A 308 -0.18 18.14 -13.29
C ASN A 308 -0.31 17.30 -12.02
N ILE A 309 -1.11 16.24 -12.08
CA ILE A 309 -1.20 15.24 -11.02
C ILE A 309 -0.13 14.18 -11.28
N VAL A 310 0.65 13.83 -10.26
CA VAL A 310 1.63 12.75 -10.33
C VAL A 310 1.47 11.82 -9.13
N GLY A 311 1.59 10.52 -9.38
CA GLY A 311 1.48 9.49 -8.36
C GLY A 311 2.81 9.18 -7.68
N MET A 312 2.74 8.66 -6.47
CA MET A 312 3.86 8.07 -5.75
C MET A 312 3.41 6.92 -4.85
N CYS A 313 4.21 5.85 -4.79
CA CYS A 313 3.87 4.61 -4.09
C CYS A 313 2.50 4.03 -4.53
N CYS A 314 1.70 3.49 -3.61
CA CYS A 314 0.54 2.67 -3.94
C CYS A 314 -0.66 3.50 -4.45
N SER A 315 -1.05 4.61 -3.80
CA SER A 315 -2.08 5.51 -4.36
C SER A 315 -1.68 6.03 -5.74
N GLY A 316 -0.38 6.25 -5.96
CA GLY A 316 0.15 6.56 -7.29
C GLY A 316 -0.05 5.43 -8.30
N ASN A 317 0.23 4.18 -7.90
CA ASN A 317 -0.03 3.01 -8.73
C ASN A 317 -1.52 2.83 -9.05
N GLU A 318 -2.43 3.08 -8.12
CA GLU A 318 -3.88 2.96 -8.37
C GLU A 318 -4.33 3.89 -9.51
N ILE A 319 -4.01 5.18 -9.43
CA ILE A 319 -4.37 6.16 -10.46
C ILE A 319 -3.54 6.01 -11.75
N LEU A 320 -2.33 5.48 -11.66
CA LEU A 320 -1.52 5.07 -12.82
C LEU A 320 -2.23 3.96 -13.61
N MET A 321 -2.71 2.92 -12.91
CA MET A 321 -3.34 1.75 -13.52
C MET A 321 -4.73 2.05 -14.11
N ARG A 322 -5.51 2.94 -13.45
CA ARG A 322 -6.89 3.28 -13.86
C ARG A 322 -7.01 4.50 -14.78
N HIS A 323 -6.10 5.47 -14.66
CA HIS A 323 -6.17 6.74 -15.40
C HIS A 323 -4.96 7.01 -16.27
N GLY A 324 -3.85 6.30 -16.09
CA GLY A 324 -2.59 6.59 -16.80
C GLY A 324 -1.89 7.85 -16.27
N VAL A 325 -2.25 8.28 -15.05
CA VAL A 325 -1.57 9.38 -14.37
C VAL A 325 -0.09 9.04 -14.20
N PRO A 326 0.85 9.93 -14.56
CA PRO A 326 2.27 9.64 -14.45
C PRO A 326 2.70 9.34 -13.00
N ILE A 327 3.66 8.43 -12.81
CA ILE A 327 4.21 8.11 -11.49
C ILE A 327 5.59 8.77 -11.31
N ALA A 328 5.70 9.71 -10.37
CA ALA A 328 6.94 10.45 -10.14
C ALA A 328 8.04 9.57 -9.52
N GLY A 329 7.66 8.57 -8.72
CA GLY A 329 8.63 7.67 -8.14
C GLY A 329 8.07 6.68 -7.12
N ASN A 330 8.99 5.89 -6.57
CA ASN A 330 8.74 4.92 -5.51
C ASN A 330 9.02 5.50 -4.11
N GLU A 331 9.10 4.62 -3.10
CA GLU A 331 9.22 5.00 -1.68
C GLU A 331 10.43 5.90 -1.39
N LEU A 332 11.62 5.61 -1.94
CA LEU A 332 12.82 6.42 -1.63
C LEU A 332 12.92 7.70 -2.47
N GLN A 333 11.98 7.92 -3.39
CA GLN A 333 11.91 9.14 -4.19
C GLN A 333 10.98 10.19 -3.59
N GLN A 334 10.32 9.91 -2.46
CA GLN A 334 9.36 10.83 -1.83
C GLN A 334 9.97 12.16 -1.38
N GLU A 335 11.14 12.10 -0.76
CA GLU A 335 11.90 13.31 -0.39
C GLU A 335 12.45 14.00 -1.64
N LEU A 336 12.90 13.21 -2.62
CA LEU A 336 13.52 13.70 -3.84
C LEU A 336 12.52 14.50 -4.70
N ALA A 337 11.24 14.11 -4.73
CA ALA A 337 10.20 14.87 -5.41
C ALA A 337 10.05 16.29 -4.85
N ILE A 338 10.08 16.47 -3.53
CA ILE A 338 10.03 17.80 -2.90
C ILE A 338 11.30 18.60 -3.21
N ILE A 339 12.47 17.95 -3.17
CA ILE A 339 13.77 18.59 -3.43
C ILE A 339 13.88 19.14 -4.87
N THR A 340 13.04 18.67 -5.81
CA THR A 340 12.94 19.31 -7.14
C THR A 340 12.54 20.78 -7.07
N GLY A 341 11.94 21.23 -5.96
CA GLY A 341 11.48 22.60 -5.76
C GLY A 341 10.26 22.99 -6.60
N ALA A 342 9.61 22.03 -7.26
CA ALA A 342 8.50 22.26 -8.18
C ALA A 342 7.17 21.63 -7.73
N VAL A 343 7.09 21.05 -6.53
CA VAL A 343 5.85 20.46 -5.99
C VAL A 343 5.09 21.49 -5.15
N GLU A 344 3.88 21.87 -5.55
CA GLU A 344 3.05 22.79 -4.75
C GLU A 344 2.42 22.09 -3.56
N LEU A 345 2.01 20.85 -3.74
CA LEU A 345 1.29 20.10 -2.72
C LEU A 345 1.61 18.61 -2.84
N ILE A 346 1.89 17.99 -1.71
CA ILE A 346 1.87 16.53 -1.56
C ILE A 346 0.71 16.17 -0.64
N CYS A 347 -0.25 15.42 -1.19
CA CYS A 347 -1.44 14.95 -0.52
C CYS A 347 -1.22 13.51 -0.06
N VAL A 348 -1.37 13.27 1.25
CA VAL A 348 -1.09 11.98 1.86
C VAL A 348 -2.25 11.41 2.67
N ASP A 349 -2.42 10.10 2.57
CA ASP A 349 -3.35 9.32 3.39
C ASP A 349 -2.61 8.57 4.52
N VAL A 350 -2.35 7.27 4.37
CA VAL A 350 -1.75 6.35 5.33
C VAL A 350 -0.61 5.55 4.68
N GLN A 351 0.25 4.99 5.54
CA GLN A 351 1.28 3.99 5.21
C GLN A 351 2.43 4.47 4.29
N CYS A 352 3.67 4.10 4.62
CA CYS A 352 4.91 4.41 3.88
C CYS A 352 5.23 5.91 3.63
N ILE A 353 4.53 6.82 4.31
CA ILE A 353 4.77 8.26 4.26
C ILE A 353 5.80 8.62 5.33
N PHE A 354 6.93 9.17 4.91
CA PHE A 354 7.99 9.55 5.85
C PHE A 354 7.59 10.82 6.61
N PRO A 355 7.71 10.82 7.95
CA PRO A 355 7.48 12.04 8.74
C PRO A 355 8.48 13.15 8.37
N ALA A 356 9.65 12.80 7.83
CA ALA A 356 10.64 13.75 7.33
C ALA A 356 10.11 14.67 6.21
N LEU A 357 9.05 14.26 5.50
CA LEU A 357 8.42 15.12 4.47
C LEU A 357 7.83 16.40 5.06
N ALA A 358 7.36 16.38 6.31
CA ALA A 358 6.79 17.56 6.94
C ALA A 358 7.83 18.66 7.16
N GLU A 359 9.01 18.28 7.69
CA GLU A 359 10.12 19.20 7.89
C GLU A 359 10.72 19.65 6.55
N LEU A 360 10.95 18.70 5.64
CA LEU A 360 11.51 18.99 4.32
C LEU A 360 10.64 19.97 3.52
N SER A 361 9.31 19.84 3.60
CA SER A 361 8.37 20.75 2.92
C SER A 361 8.55 22.21 3.34
N GLN A 362 8.95 22.46 4.60
CA GLN A 362 9.18 23.83 5.11
C GLN A 362 10.42 24.50 4.50
N CYS A 363 11.34 23.72 3.91
CA CYS A 363 12.48 24.26 3.17
C CYS A 363 12.08 24.82 1.79
N PHE A 364 10.89 24.47 1.30
CA PHE A 364 10.33 24.88 0.01
C PHE A 364 8.99 25.62 0.22
N HIS A 365 8.20 25.81 -0.84
CA HIS A 365 6.83 26.31 -0.74
C HIS A 365 5.81 25.19 -0.56
N THR A 366 6.22 23.93 -0.72
CA THR A 366 5.35 22.75 -0.75
C THR A 366 4.43 22.66 0.46
N HIS A 367 3.14 22.48 0.21
CA HIS A 367 2.18 22.12 1.25
C HIS A 367 2.15 20.61 1.46
N PHE A 368 2.45 20.19 2.69
CA PHE A 368 2.28 18.80 3.11
C PHE A 368 0.91 18.63 3.76
N VAL A 369 0.01 17.93 3.07
CA VAL A 369 -1.40 17.81 3.46
C VAL A 369 -1.73 16.36 3.81
N ALA A 370 -2.03 16.12 5.07
CA ALA A 370 -2.53 14.84 5.56
C ALA A 370 -4.07 14.83 5.57
N THR A 371 -4.67 13.69 5.24
CA THR A 371 -6.12 13.61 5.02
C THR A 371 -6.84 12.49 5.79
N SER A 372 -6.13 11.45 6.20
CA SER A 372 -6.70 10.34 6.98
C SER A 372 -6.81 10.69 8.47
N ASP A 373 -7.90 10.29 9.12
CA ASP A 373 -8.05 10.37 10.58
C ASP A 373 -7.05 9.47 11.35
N GLN A 374 -6.45 8.50 10.66
CA GLN A 374 -5.48 7.55 11.23
C GLN A 374 -4.03 8.03 11.14
N ALA A 375 -3.76 9.10 10.39
CA ALA A 375 -2.42 9.59 10.13
C ALA A 375 -2.30 11.09 10.48
N ALA A 376 -1.45 11.37 11.46
CA ALA A 376 -1.13 12.73 11.87
C ALA A 376 0.38 12.95 11.76
N PHE A 377 0.78 14.03 11.11
CA PHE A 377 2.17 14.40 10.93
C PHE A 377 2.42 15.80 11.53
N PRO A 378 3.20 15.91 12.61
CA PRO A 378 3.55 17.23 13.16
C PRO A 378 4.18 18.12 12.07
N GLY A 379 3.65 19.33 11.91
CA GLY A 379 4.09 20.27 10.88
C GLY A 379 3.38 20.14 9.52
N SER A 380 2.40 19.23 9.38
CA SER A 380 1.53 19.17 8.21
C SER A 380 0.27 20.03 8.38
N THR A 381 -0.36 20.37 7.26
CA THR A 381 -1.76 20.81 7.23
C THR A 381 -2.65 19.57 7.27
N HIS A 382 -3.70 19.56 8.09
CA HIS A 382 -4.69 18.48 8.10
C HIS A 382 -5.97 18.91 7.39
N ILE A 383 -6.38 18.16 6.37
CA ILE A 383 -7.69 18.32 5.72
C ILE A 383 -8.39 16.98 5.81
N GLN A 384 -9.23 16.82 6.84
CA GLN A 384 -9.96 15.58 7.06
C GLN A 384 -10.76 15.18 5.83
N PHE A 385 -10.49 13.99 5.31
CA PHE A 385 -11.28 13.37 4.26
C PHE A 385 -12.48 12.64 4.88
N GLU A 386 -13.65 12.85 4.28
CA GLU A 386 -14.90 12.14 4.57
C GLU A 386 -15.48 11.72 3.22
N GLU A 387 -15.83 10.45 3.07
CA GLU A 387 -16.27 9.84 1.80
C GLU A 387 -17.53 10.51 1.23
N ASN A 388 -18.42 11.03 2.10
CA ASN A 388 -19.64 11.72 1.72
C ASN A 388 -19.44 13.20 1.31
N LYS A 389 -18.23 13.73 1.47
CA LYS A 389 -17.82 15.10 1.09
C LYS A 389 -16.59 15.07 0.18
N ALA A 390 -16.40 13.97 -0.54
CA ALA A 390 -15.15 13.70 -1.25
C ALA A 390 -14.82 14.76 -2.30
N ASN A 391 -15.79 15.20 -3.11
CA ASN A 391 -15.62 16.26 -4.09
C ASN A 391 -15.21 17.59 -3.43
N LEU A 392 -15.83 17.94 -2.29
CA LEU A 392 -15.50 19.17 -1.55
C LEU A 392 -14.07 19.13 -1.01
N CYS A 393 -13.65 17.98 -0.47
CA CYS A 393 -12.30 17.79 0.03
C CYS A 393 -11.27 17.87 -1.11
N ALA A 394 -11.50 17.16 -2.22
CA ALA A 394 -10.64 17.18 -3.39
C ALA A 394 -10.55 18.60 -4.00
N GLU A 395 -11.66 19.32 -4.11
CA GLU A 395 -11.69 20.71 -4.58
C GLU A 395 -10.85 21.64 -3.69
N LYS A 396 -10.95 21.50 -2.36
CA LYS A 396 -10.15 22.27 -1.41
C LYS A 396 -8.65 22.01 -1.58
N ILE A 397 -8.26 20.74 -1.73
CA ILE A 397 -6.86 20.33 -1.91
C ILE A 397 -6.30 20.87 -3.23
N VAL A 398 -7.02 20.68 -4.34
CA VAL A 398 -6.58 21.15 -5.67
C VAL A 398 -6.49 22.67 -5.71
N THR A 399 -7.49 23.37 -5.16
CA THR A 399 -7.48 24.85 -5.06
C THR A 399 -6.26 25.33 -4.26
N MET A 400 -5.98 24.71 -3.10
CA MET A 400 -4.83 25.04 -2.27
C MET A 400 -3.50 24.88 -3.03
N ALA A 401 -3.35 23.81 -3.81
CA ALA A 401 -2.16 23.61 -4.64
C ALA A 401 -2.02 24.70 -5.71
N ILE A 402 -3.12 25.02 -6.41
CA ILE A 402 -3.12 26.02 -7.48
C ILE A 402 -2.76 27.41 -6.93
N GLU A 403 -3.34 27.80 -5.80
CA GLU A 403 -3.02 29.08 -5.16
C GLU A 403 -1.56 29.16 -4.72
N ASN A 404 -0.97 28.02 -4.33
CA ASN A 404 0.42 27.94 -3.90
C ASN A 404 1.45 28.00 -5.06
N PHE A 405 1.03 27.87 -6.32
CA PHE A 405 1.94 27.92 -7.48
C PHE A 405 2.75 29.23 -7.54
N SER A 406 2.13 30.34 -7.16
CA SER A 406 2.77 31.66 -7.11
C SER A 406 3.92 31.76 -6.08
N ASN A 407 3.95 30.88 -5.08
CA ASN A 407 4.99 30.81 -4.05
C ASN A 407 6.19 29.95 -4.47
N ARG A 408 6.11 29.25 -5.61
CA ARG A 408 7.22 28.45 -6.14
C ARG A 408 8.43 29.34 -6.38
N LYS A 409 9.58 28.98 -5.81
CA LYS A 409 10.83 29.75 -5.91
C LYS A 409 11.62 29.34 -7.15
N PRO A 410 11.67 30.15 -8.23
CA PRO A 410 12.27 29.74 -9.50
C PRO A 410 13.74 29.34 -9.39
N GLU A 411 14.48 29.94 -8.46
CA GLU A 411 15.89 29.65 -8.18
C GLU A 411 16.14 28.31 -7.49
N LYS A 412 15.10 27.70 -6.89
CA LYS A 412 15.18 26.38 -6.24
C LYS A 412 14.74 25.24 -7.17
N ILE A 413 14.25 25.54 -8.36
CA ILE A 413 13.71 24.52 -9.27
C ILE A 413 14.86 23.76 -9.94
N TYR A 414 14.86 22.44 -9.74
CA TYR A 414 15.64 21.49 -10.53
C TYR A 414 14.82 20.23 -10.76
N ILE A 415 14.33 20.05 -11.98
CA ILE A 415 13.60 18.86 -12.40
C ILE A 415 14.53 18.04 -13.31
N PRO A 416 14.84 16.78 -12.98
CA PRO A 416 15.66 15.93 -13.86
C PRO A 416 14.93 15.69 -15.18
N ALA A 417 15.65 15.70 -16.31
CA ALA A 417 15.03 15.51 -17.63
C ALA A 417 14.60 14.06 -17.91
N VAL A 418 14.96 13.13 -17.02
CA VAL A 418 14.78 11.70 -17.23
C VAL A 418 13.31 11.33 -17.00
N THR A 419 12.69 10.82 -18.05
CA THR A 419 11.36 10.21 -18.04
C THR A 419 11.41 8.86 -18.73
N ASN A 420 10.54 7.95 -18.31
CA ASN A 420 10.45 6.61 -18.88
C ASN A 420 9.00 6.30 -19.22
N ARG A 421 8.77 5.83 -20.44
CA ARG A 421 7.46 5.32 -20.84
C ARG A 421 7.28 3.88 -20.34
N ALA A 422 6.10 3.58 -19.81
CA ALA A 422 5.71 2.26 -19.35
C ALA A 422 4.36 1.84 -19.93
N LEU A 423 4.18 0.53 -20.13
CA LEU A 423 2.85 -0.08 -20.27
C LEU A 423 2.42 -0.58 -18.91
N VAL A 424 1.22 -0.17 -18.49
CA VAL A 424 0.62 -0.46 -17.19
C VAL A 424 -0.80 -0.95 -17.38
N GLY A 425 -1.53 -1.24 -16.30
CA GLY A 425 -2.94 -1.64 -16.36
C GLY A 425 -3.16 -3.13 -16.65
N PHE A 426 -2.18 -3.98 -16.35
CA PHE A 426 -2.27 -5.44 -16.51
C PHE A 426 -3.02 -6.11 -15.33
N SER A 427 -4.33 -5.85 -15.22
CA SER A 427 -5.22 -6.68 -14.40
C SER A 427 -5.29 -8.12 -14.95
N VAL A 428 -5.79 -9.08 -14.16
CA VAL A 428 -5.96 -10.47 -14.65
C VAL A 428 -6.91 -10.49 -15.85
N GLU A 429 -7.97 -9.67 -15.79
CA GLU A 429 -8.95 -9.46 -16.84
C GLU A 429 -8.27 -8.92 -18.12
N ALA A 430 -7.44 -7.89 -18.00
CA ALA A 430 -6.74 -7.31 -19.15
C ALA A 430 -5.68 -8.25 -19.74
N ILE A 431 -5.03 -9.07 -18.90
CA ILE A 431 -4.11 -10.13 -19.36
C ILE A 431 -4.90 -11.18 -20.15
N LEU A 432 -6.04 -11.64 -19.64
CA LEU A 432 -6.88 -12.61 -20.34
C LEU A 432 -7.41 -12.04 -21.66
N GLU A 433 -7.86 -10.78 -21.69
CA GLU A 433 -8.28 -10.10 -22.91
C GLU A 433 -7.14 -10.07 -23.95
N ALA A 434 -5.92 -9.69 -23.54
CA ALA A 434 -4.74 -9.69 -24.41
C ALA A 434 -4.35 -11.08 -24.92
N LEU A 435 -4.71 -12.15 -24.20
CA LEU A 435 -4.53 -13.54 -24.60
C LEU A 435 -5.72 -14.09 -25.43
N GLY A 436 -6.71 -13.29 -25.78
CA GLY A 436 -7.87 -13.74 -26.56
C GLY A 436 -9.01 -14.33 -25.72
N GLY A 437 -9.08 -13.97 -24.44
CA GLY A 437 -10.15 -14.32 -23.50
C GLY A 437 -9.85 -15.52 -22.60
N THR A 438 -8.76 -16.24 -22.84
CA THR A 438 -8.45 -17.47 -22.12
C THR A 438 -6.94 -17.59 -21.82
N PRO A 439 -6.51 -18.35 -20.78
CA PRO A 439 -5.10 -18.46 -20.43
C PRO A 439 -4.29 -19.39 -21.36
N GLU A 440 -4.94 -20.12 -22.28
CA GLU A 440 -4.34 -21.15 -23.14
C GLU A 440 -3.08 -20.68 -23.86
N PRO A 441 -3.01 -19.48 -24.48
CA PRO A 441 -1.79 -19.07 -25.17
C PRO A 441 -0.59 -18.91 -24.23
N LEU A 442 -0.80 -18.41 -23.00
CA LEU A 442 0.24 -18.35 -21.98
C LEU A 442 0.65 -19.76 -21.53
N LEU A 443 -0.32 -20.64 -21.32
CA LEU A 443 -0.05 -22.04 -20.92
C LEU A 443 0.75 -22.78 -22.00
N ASP A 444 0.46 -22.55 -23.28
CA ASP A 444 1.17 -23.20 -24.39
C ASP A 444 2.57 -22.62 -24.58
N ALA A 445 2.76 -21.31 -24.37
CA ALA A 445 4.09 -20.70 -24.28
C ALA A 445 4.92 -21.30 -23.14
N ILE A 446 4.30 -21.62 -22.00
CA ILE A 446 4.98 -22.28 -20.88
C ILE A 446 5.33 -23.73 -21.22
N LYS A 447 4.37 -24.51 -21.76
CA LYS A 447 4.58 -25.93 -22.12
C LYS A 447 5.66 -26.11 -23.19
N SER A 448 5.68 -25.24 -24.19
CA SER A 448 6.71 -25.23 -25.25
C SER A 448 8.08 -24.77 -24.74
N GLY A 449 8.12 -24.14 -23.56
CA GLY A 449 9.32 -23.57 -22.99
C GLY A 449 9.74 -22.24 -23.62
N ALA A 450 8.86 -21.60 -24.40
CA ALA A 450 9.06 -20.21 -24.84
C ALA A 450 9.05 -19.25 -23.64
N ILE A 451 8.18 -19.52 -22.66
CA ILE A 451 8.20 -18.90 -21.33
C ILE A 451 8.61 -19.98 -20.33
N LYS A 452 9.68 -19.76 -19.55
CA LYS A 452 10.15 -20.76 -18.57
C LYS A 452 9.35 -20.78 -17.28
N GLY A 453 8.72 -19.66 -16.94
CA GLY A 453 7.95 -19.48 -15.72
C GLY A 453 7.57 -18.01 -15.53
N VAL A 454 6.83 -17.74 -14.47
CA VAL A 454 6.36 -16.41 -14.09
C VAL A 454 6.82 -16.11 -12.67
N VAL A 455 7.38 -14.92 -12.45
CA VAL A 455 7.84 -14.45 -11.13
C VAL A 455 7.22 -13.09 -10.88
N GLY A 456 6.49 -12.96 -9.78
CA GLY A 456 6.04 -11.66 -9.26
C GLY A 456 7.15 -11.03 -8.43
N ILE A 457 7.62 -9.85 -8.83
CA ILE A 457 8.59 -9.05 -8.07
C ILE A 457 7.79 -7.96 -7.37
N VAL A 458 7.76 -8.01 -6.04
CA VAL A 458 6.98 -7.11 -5.18
C VAL A 458 7.88 -6.60 -4.06
N GLY A 459 7.38 -5.61 -3.31
CA GLY A 459 7.99 -5.17 -2.08
C GLY A 459 8.11 -3.66 -1.99
N CYS A 460 9.16 -3.24 -1.29
CA CYS A 460 9.48 -1.86 -1.02
C CYS A 460 10.90 -1.55 -1.50
N ASN A 461 11.35 -0.32 -1.26
CA ASN A 461 12.75 0.04 -1.39
C ASN A 461 13.39 0.00 0.00
N ASN A 462 14.72 -0.14 0.07
CA ASN A 462 15.42 -0.08 1.34
C ASN A 462 16.77 0.60 1.13
N PRO A 463 17.10 1.69 1.85
CA PRO A 463 18.35 2.42 1.66
C PRO A 463 19.61 1.60 2.00
N LYS A 464 19.46 0.38 2.52
CA LYS A 464 20.54 -0.60 2.71
C LYS A 464 21.01 -1.31 1.42
N VAL A 465 20.21 -1.30 0.34
CA VAL A 465 20.51 -2.04 -0.91
C VAL A 465 20.57 -1.15 -2.14
#